data_AF-A0A0Q4F4P2-F1
#
_entry.id   AF-A0A0Q4F4P2-F1
#
_cell.length_a   1.000
_cell.length_b   1.000
_cell.length_c   1.000
_cell.angle_alpha   90.00
_cell.angle_beta   90.00
_cell.angle_gamma   90.00
#
_symmetry.space_group_name_H-M   'P 1'
#
loop_
_entity.id
_entity.type
_entity.pdbx_description
1 polymer ?
#
loop_
_entity_poly.entity_id
_entity_poly.type
_entity_poly.pdbx_seq_one_letter_code
_entity_poly.pdbx_strand_id
1 'polypeptide(L)'
;MFTNRVRQAIAATLQGLPLSATVEEFTPPKIEFDMEPMSGGRFIAEEMAKSGKVLGATLVLQGAGPEIMLALGVRLGDDILLNVREAGQDQDGKTYFTYHTVGGKLKSLAEAKLKMGDKVTTTLELSCRTYNRLENGISVIDIDVRTQKFVLNGVDILGDARRAVLMP
;
A
#
# COMPACT_ATOMS: atom_id res chain seq x y z
N MET A 1 9.08 1.94 22.40
CA MET A 1 9.88 3.18 22.59
C MET A 1 9.74 3.99 21.33
N PHE A 2 9.23 5.22 21.42
CA PHE A 2 9.05 6.12 20.29
C PHE A 2 10.35 6.91 20.12
N THR A 3 11.22 6.41 19.27
CA THR A 3 12.53 7.00 18.98
C THR A 3 12.61 7.25 17.47
N ASN A 4 13.46 8.19 17.08
CA ASN A 4 13.48 8.71 15.72
C ASN A 4 14.14 7.69 14.78
N ARG A 5 13.39 7.28 13.76
CA ARG A 5 13.79 6.27 12.78
C ARG A 5 14.24 6.91 11.47
N VAL A 6 15.35 6.44 10.92
CA VAL A 6 15.87 6.85 9.61
C VAL A 6 15.85 5.65 8.66
N ARG A 7 15.22 5.81 7.50
CA ARG A 7 15.24 4.83 6.41
C ARG A 7 16.59 4.89 5.69
N GLN A 8 17.22 3.73 5.52
CA GLN A 8 18.54 3.62 4.89
C GLN A 8 18.48 2.91 3.54
N ALA A 9 17.54 1.98 3.35
CA ALA A 9 17.40 1.21 2.11
C ALA A 9 15.94 0.93 1.76
N ILE A 10 15.65 0.95 0.46
CA ILE A 10 14.37 0.54 -0.13
C ILE A 10 14.68 -0.44 -1.26
N ALA A 11 13.95 -1.56 -1.30
CA ALA A 11 13.98 -2.52 -2.40
C ALA A 11 12.55 -2.94 -2.74
N ALA A 12 12.19 -2.94 -4.02
CA ALA A 12 10.91 -3.48 -4.47
C ALA A 12 11.09 -4.73 -5.33
N THR A 13 10.07 -5.58 -5.34
CA THR A 13 9.92 -6.66 -6.31
C THR A 13 8.54 -6.55 -6.94
N LEU A 14 8.47 -6.56 -8.27
CA LEU A 14 7.22 -6.58 -9.04
C LEU A 14 7.04 -7.97 -9.65
N GLN A 15 6.00 -8.70 -9.25
CA GLN A 15 5.75 -10.09 -9.69
C GLN A 15 6.98 -11.02 -9.54
N GLY A 16 7.83 -10.76 -8.54
CA GLY A 16 9.07 -11.51 -8.31
C GLY A 16 10.30 -10.97 -9.05
N LEU A 17 10.16 -10.03 -9.98
CA LEU A 17 11.29 -9.34 -10.60
C LEU A 17 11.88 -8.32 -9.63
N PRO A 18 13.19 -8.37 -9.33
CA PRO A 18 13.83 -7.42 -8.43
C PRO A 18 13.99 -6.05 -9.10
N LEU A 19 13.47 -5.01 -8.46
CA LEU A 19 13.59 -3.60 -8.85
C LEU A 19 14.61 -2.86 -7.96
N SER A 20 15.58 -3.59 -7.41
CA SER A 20 16.42 -3.14 -6.29
C SER A 20 17.30 -1.91 -6.54
N ALA A 21 17.37 -1.42 -7.78
CA ALA A 21 18.14 -0.21 -8.14
C ALA A 21 17.31 0.87 -8.84
N THR A 22 16.05 0.62 -9.15
CA THR A 22 15.22 1.53 -9.97
C THR A 22 14.13 2.24 -9.17
N VAL A 23 13.91 1.88 -7.91
CA VAL A 23 12.88 2.52 -7.07
C VAL A 23 13.36 3.88 -6.57
N GLU A 24 12.66 4.94 -6.95
CA GLU A 24 12.87 6.28 -6.38
C GLU A 24 11.98 6.52 -5.17
N GLU A 25 10.67 6.32 -5.34
CA GLU A 25 9.68 6.70 -4.35
C GLU A 25 8.55 5.65 -4.32
N PHE A 26 8.09 5.35 -3.11
CA PHE A 26 6.93 4.51 -2.89
C PHE A 26 5.99 5.18 -1.89
N THR A 27 4.75 5.37 -2.33
CA THR A 27 3.67 5.89 -1.49
C THR A 27 2.78 4.71 -1.08
N PRO A 28 2.80 4.30 0.19
CA PRO A 28 1.94 3.22 0.67
C PRO A 28 0.45 3.63 0.61
N PRO A 29 -0.47 2.67 0.54
CA PRO A 29 -1.88 2.97 0.43
C PRO A 29 -2.41 3.72 1.65
N LYS A 30 -3.10 4.83 1.39
CA LYS A 30 -3.73 5.64 2.42
C LYS A 30 -5.05 4.98 2.85
N ILE A 31 -5.20 4.77 4.15
CA ILE A 31 -6.43 4.26 4.74
C ILE A 31 -7.26 5.46 5.16
N GLU A 32 -8.39 5.68 4.48
CA GLU A 32 -9.36 6.71 4.79
C GLU A 32 -10.76 6.11 4.88
N PHE A 33 -11.59 6.68 5.76
CA PHE A 33 -13.00 6.31 5.90
C PHE A 33 -13.88 7.48 5.47
N ASP A 34 -14.99 7.17 4.81
CA ASP A 34 -16.08 8.11 4.58
C ASP A 34 -16.93 8.20 5.86
N MET A 35 -16.96 9.38 6.46
CA MET A 35 -17.67 9.67 7.71
C MET A 35 -19.03 10.31 7.42
N GLU A 36 -20.08 9.85 8.09
CA GLU A 36 -21.42 10.44 8.00
C GLU A 36 -21.80 11.10 9.33
N PRO A 37 -22.21 12.39 9.35
CA PRO A 37 -22.59 13.08 10.56
C PRO A 37 -23.99 12.64 11.02
N MET A 38 -24.05 11.96 12.16
CA MET A 38 -25.28 11.53 12.81
C MET A 38 -25.66 12.53 13.89
N SER A 39 -26.65 13.38 13.58
CA SER A 39 -27.10 14.45 14.46
C SER A 39 -28.36 14.11 15.27
N GLY A 40 -28.89 12.88 15.21
CA GLY A 40 -30.19 12.44 15.77
C GLY A 40 -30.70 13.19 17.02
N GLY A 41 -31.29 14.38 16.83
CA GLY A 41 -31.74 15.29 17.88
C GLY A 41 -30.66 16.00 18.73
N ARG A 42 -29.37 15.73 18.51
CA ARG A 42 -28.23 16.33 19.22
C ARG A 42 -27.76 17.62 18.54
N PHE A 43 -27.37 18.60 19.35
CA PHE A 43 -26.84 19.89 18.88
C PHE A 43 -25.43 19.79 18.27
N ILE A 44 -24.65 18.78 18.69
CA ILE A 44 -23.34 18.44 18.11
C ILE A 44 -23.47 17.06 17.48
N ALA A 45 -23.17 16.97 16.19
CA ALA A 45 -23.23 15.71 15.43
C ALA A 45 -22.04 14.82 15.77
N GLU A 46 -22.28 13.52 15.84
CA GLU A 46 -21.24 12.50 15.99
C GLU A 46 -20.93 11.91 14.61
N GLU A 47 -19.65 11.77 14.26
CA GLU A 47 -19.25 11.22 12.96
C GLU A 47 -19.13 9.70 13.03
N MET A 48 -19.88 8.99 12.18
CA MET A 48 -19.82 7.53 12.08
C MET A 48 -19.20 7.10 10.76
N ALA A 49 -18.22 6.19 10.80
CA ALA A 49 -17.59 5.65 9.61
C ALA A 49 -18.56 4.74 8.84
N LYS A 50 -18.83 5.07 7.58
CA LYS A 50 -19.75 4.35 6.69
C LYS A 50 -19.06 3.30 5.84
N SER A 51 -17.92 3.68 5.23
CA SER A 51 -17.15 2.83 4.33
C SER A 51 -15.68 3.22 4.30
N GLY A 52 -14.80 2.28 3.98
CA GLY A 52 -13.42 2.59 3.62
C GLY A 52 -13.32 3.07 2.18
N LYS A 53 -12.49 4.08 1.92
CA LYS A 53 -12.18 4.53 0.54
C LYS A 53 -11.32 3.50 -0.19
N VAL A 54 -11.33 3.60 -1.53
CA VAL A 54 -10.50 2.74 -2.39
C VAL A 54 -9.02 2.93 -2.08
N LEU A 55 -8.34 1.84 -1.78
CA LEU A 55 -6.91 1.83 -1.49
C LEU A 55 -6.11 2.02 -2.79
N GLY A 56 -5.21 3.00 -2.81
CA GLY A 56 -4.33 3.27 -3.94
C GLY A 56 -2.87 3.38 -3.49
N ALA A 57 -1.96 2.71 -4.18
CA ALA A 57 -0.52 2.81 -3.95
C ALA A 57 0.17 3.37 -5.20
N THR A 58 1.24 4.14 -5.00
CA THR A 58 1.99 4.74 -6.11
C THR A 58 3.45 4.35 -5.99
N LEU A 59 4.05 3.90 -7.09
CA LEU A 59 5.45 3.55 -7.19
C LEU A 59 6.09 4.36 -8.32
N VAL A 60 7.18 5.06 -8.03
CA VAL A 60 7.96 5.81 -9.02
C VAL A 60 9.27 5.06 -9.29
N LEU A 61 9.51 4.77 -10.56
CA LEU A 61 10.69 4.03 -11.03
C LEU A 61 11.54 4.89 -11.96
N GLN A 62 12.87 4.82 -11.80
CA GLN A 62 13.84 5.31 -12.78
C GLN A 62 14.12 4.22 -13.82
N GLY A 63 13.99 4.57 -15.11
CA GLY A 63 14.38 3.72 -16.23
C GLY A 63 13.57 2.43 -16.32
N ALA A 64 12.25 2.53 -16.56
CA ALA A 64 11.42 1.35 -16.77
C ALA A 64 11.84 0.61 -18.05
N GLY A 65 12.49 -0.54 -17.88
CA GLY A 65 12.84 -1.43 -18.99
C GLY A 65 11.63 -2.23 -19.52
N PRO A 66 11.77 -2.87 -20.69
CA PRO A 66 10.70 -3.67 -21.29
C PRO A 66 10.23 -4.83 -20.40
N GLU A 67 11.11 -5.37 -19.55
CA GLU A 67 10.78 -6.43 -18.59
C GLU A 67 9.74 -5.97 -17.55
N ILE A 68 9.84 -4.72 -17.09
CA ILE A 68 8.90 -4.12 -16.14
C ILE A 68 7.55 -3.91 -16.81
N MET A 69 7.56 -3.42 -18.05
CA MET A 69 6.34 -3.21 -18.85
C MET A 69 5.61 -4.54 -19.13
N LEU A 70 6.33 -5.63 -19.40
CA LEU A 70 5.75 -6.96 -19.59
C LEU A 70 5.20 -7.56 -18.29
N ALA A 71 5.84 -7.27 -17.14
CA ALA A 71 5.41 -7.72 -15.82
C ALA A 71 4.22 -6.93 -15.24
N LEU A 72 3.79 -5.84 -15.88
CA LEU A 72 2.60 -5.10 -15.48
C LEU A 72 1.28 -5.75 -15.96
N GLY A 73 1.38 -6.90 -16.61
CA GLY A 73 0.24 -7.71 -17.03
C GLY A 73 0.02 -7.65 -18.53
N VAL A 74 -0.24 -8.81 -19.11
CA VAL A 74 -0.52 -8.99 -20.54
C VAL A 74 -2.02 -8.78 -20.84
N ARG A 75 -2.87 -8.76 -19.79
CA ARG A 75 -4.33 -8.65 -19.90
C ARG A 75 -4.90 -7.64 -18.90
N LEU A 76 -5.96 -6.95 -19.33
CA LEU A 76 -6.68 -5.98 -18.50
C LEU A 76 -7.31 -6.70 -17.30
N GLY A 77 -6.87 -6.36 -16.08
CA GLY A 77 -7.47 -6.85 -14.84
C GLY A 77 -6.74 -8.00 -14.15
N ASP A 78 -5.55 -8.39 -14.61
CA ASP A 78 -4.68 -9.30 -13.87
C ASP A 78 -4.26 -8.68 -12.52
N ASP A 79 -4.24 -9.51 -11.47
CA ASP A 79 -3.78 -9.10 -10.16
C ASP A 79 -2.23 -9.08 -10.15
N ILE A 80 -1.67 -7.90 -9.92
CA ILE A 80 -0.24 -7.62 -9.79
C ILE A 80 0.13 -7.68 -8.32
N LEU A 81 1.26 -8.32 -8.03
CA LEU A 81 1.85 -8.35 -6.70
C LEU A 81 3.09 -7.46 -6.67
N LEU A 82 3.05 -6.42 -5.84
CA LEU A 82 4.16 -5.55 -5.52
C LEU A 82 4.58 -5.78 -4.06
N ASN A 83 5.84 -6.13 -3.84
CA ASN A 83 6.42 -6.13 -2.51
C ASN A 83 7.44 -5.01 -2.41
N VAL A 84 7.28 -4.11 -1.45
CA VAL A 84 8.25 -3.08 -1.12
C VAL A 84 8.81 -3.37 0.26
N ARG A 85 10.13 -3.42 0.36
CA ARG A 85 10.87 -3.67 1.59
C ARG A 85 11.67 -2.43 1.91
N GLU A 86 11.52 -1.92 3.13
CA GLU A 86 12.35 -0.87 3.67
C GLU A 86 13.12 -1.39 4.89
N ALA A 87 14.36 -0.92 5.02
CA ALA A 87 15.18 -1.15 6.19
C ALA A 87 15.78 0.19 6.65
N GLY A 88 15.92 0.34 7.96
CA GLY A 88 16.46 1.55 8.55
C GLY A 88 17.05 1.28 9.93
N GLN A 89 17.52 2.36 10.54
CA GLN A 89 18.12 2.34 11.87
C GLN A 89 17.40 3.36 12.76
N ASP A 90 17.18 2.97 14.00
CA ASP A 90 16.68 3.83 15.05
C ASP A 90 17.81 4.67 15.67
N GLN A 91 17.48 5.73 16.41
CA GLN A 91 18.47 6.58 17.08
C GLN A 91 19.34 5.77 18.08
N ASP A 92 18.79 4.68 18.62
CA ASP A 92 19.46 3.74 19.53
C ASP A 92 20.30 2.68 18.80
N GLY A 93 20.50 2.82 17.49
CA GLY A 93 21.32 1.94 16.68
C GLY A 93 20.65 0.61 16.29
N LYS A 94 19.40 0.38 16.70
CA LYS A 94 18.65 -0.85 16.38
C LYS A 94 18.11 -0.80 14.95
N THR A 95 18.35 -1.86 14.18
CA THR A 95 17.79 -1.99 12.83
C THR A 95 16.29 -2.31 12.90
N TYR A 96 15.50 -1.63 12.06
CA TYR A 96 14.11 -1.98 11.82
C TYR A 96 13.88 -2.29 10.35
N PHE A 97 12.90 -3.13 10.06
CA PHE A 97 12.44 -3.40 8.71
C PHE A 97 10.91 -3.29 8.63
N THR A 98 10.43 -2.76 7.52
CA THR A 98 9.01 -2.77 7.18
C THR A 98 8.83 -3.44 5.82
N TYR A 99 7.88 -4.36 5.73
CA TYR A 99 7.47 -4.96 4.46
C TYR A 99 6.05 -4.52 4.13
N HIS A 100 5.90 -4.00 2.92
CA HIS A 100 4.62 -3.65 2.31
C HIS A 100 4.35 -4.63 1.19
N THR A 101 3.34 -5.47 1.36
CA THR A 101 2.84 -6.35 0.31
C THR A 101 1.54 -5.78 -0.21
N VAL A 102 1.55 -5.36 -1.47
CA VAL A 102 0.43 -4.77 -2.18
C VAL A 102 0.01 -5.73 -3.29
N GLY A 103 -1.21 -6.25 -3.23
CA GLY A 103 -1.84 -6.99 -4.31
C GLY A 103 -2.98 -6.18 -4.90
N GLY A 104 -3.06 -6.08 -6.23
CA GLY A 104 -4.09 -5.26 -6.85
C GLY A 104 -3.95 -5.14 -8.35
N LYS A 105 -4.62 -4.16 -8.94
CA LYS A 105 -4.65 -3.94 -10.39
C LYS A 105 -3.91 -2.67 -10.76
N LEU A 106 -3.30 -2.65 -11.95
CA LEU A 106 -2.77 -1.41 -12.51
C LEU A 106 -3.93 -0.44 -12.77
N LYS A 107 -3.84 0.76 -12.20
CA LYS A 107 -4.81 1.84 -12.39
C LYS A 107 -4.34 2.80 -13.48
N SER A 108 -3.07 3.22 -13.43
CA SER A 108 -2.50 4.10 -14.44
C SER A 108 -0.99 3.88 -14.56
N LEU A 109 -0.47 4.17 -15.76
CA LEU A 109 0.95 4.21 -16.06
C LEU A 109 1.24 5.55 -16.72
N ALA A 110 2.15 6.32 -16.14
CA ALA A 110 2.55 7.62 -16.65
C ALA A 110 4.08 7.68 -16.80
N GLU A 111 4.53 8.04 -17.99
CA GLU A 111 5.94 8.37 -18.23
C GLU A 111 6.15 9.88 -18.05
N ALA A 112 7.26 10.26 -17.41
CA ALA A 112 7.61 11.66 -17.26
C ALA A 112 7.92 12.33 -18.61
N LYS A 113 7.86 13.66 -18.62
CA LYS A 113 8.07 14.46 -19.83
C LYS A 113 9.44 14.15 -20.46
N LEU A 114 9.42 13.68 -21.71
CA LEU A 114 10.62 13.39 -22.48
C LEU A 114 11.40 14.68 -22.77
N LYS A 115 12.52 14.86 -22.07
CA LYS A 115 13.49 15.93 -22.30
C LYS A 115 14.89 15.33 -22.33
N MET A 116 15.71 15.75 -23.29
CA MET A 116 17.10 15.31 -23.35
C MET A 116 17.87 15.73 -22.09
N GLY A 117 18.51 14.75 -21.44
CA GLY A 117 19.33 14.94 -20.24
C GLY A 117 18.60 14.75 -18.91
N ASP A 118 17.27 14.65 -18.91
CA ASP A 118 16.50 14.37 -17.69
C ASP A 118 16.44 12.86 -17.42
N LYS A 119 16.29 12.50 -16.14
CA LYS A 119 16.12 11.10 -15.75
C LYS A 119 14.77 10.59 -16.25
N VAL A 120 14.79 9.41 -16.87
CA VAL A 120 13.57 8.73 -17.30
C VAL A 120 12.87 8.21 -16.04
N THR A 121 11.73 8.80 -15.68
CA THR A 121 10.91 8.33 -14.57
C THR A 121 9.54 7.84 -15.06
N THR A 122 9.07 6.75 -14.45
CA THR A 122 7.80 6.11 -14.74
C THR A 122 7.03 5.96 -13.45
N THR A 123 5.84 6.54 -13.40
CA THR A 123 4.92 6.46 -12.26
C THR A 123 3.88 5.38 -12.52
N LEU A 124 3.78 4.44 -11.59
CA LEU A 124 2.82 3.36 -11.58
C LEU A 124 1.82 3.59 -10.45
N GLU A 125 0.55 3.74 -10.79
CA GLU A 125 -0.53 3.78 -9.80
C GLU A 125 -1.24 2.43 -9.78
N LEU A 126 -1.35 1.85 -8.58
CA LEU A 126 -1.99 0.58 -8.34
C LEU A 126 -3.26 0.79 -7.51
N SER A 127 -4.36 0.18 -7.97
CA SER A 127 -5.58 0.03 -7.17
C SER A 127 -5.44 -1.23 -6.31
N CYS A 128 -5.32 -1.06 -5.00
CA CYS A 128 -5.00 -2.14 -4.07
C CYS A 128 -6.25 -2.91 -3.68
N ARG A 129 -6.16 -4.24 -3.78
CA ARG A 129 -7.17 -5.19 -3.32
C ARG A 129 -6.78 -5.84 -2.00
N THR A 130 -5.52 -6.22 -1.88
CA THR A 130 -4.91 -6.73 -0.65
C THR A 130 -3.75 -5.85 -0.26
N TYR A 131 -3.64 -5.56 1.03
CA TYR A 131 -2.53 -4.79 1.57
C TYR A 131 -2.12 -5.35 2.92
N ASN A 132 -0.86 -5.74 3.03
CA ASN A 132 -0.25 -6.16 4.27
C ASN A 132 0.97 -5.30 4.60
N ARG A 133 1.03 -4.80 5.83
CA ARG A 133 2.18 -4.10 6.40
C ARG A 133 2.72 -4.90 7.58
N LEU A 134 3.95 -5.37 7.46
CA LEU A 134 4.71 -6.01 8.53
C LEU A 134 5.77 -5.04 9.03
N GLU A 135 5.82 -4.78 10.32
CA GLU A 135 6.92 -4.05 10.96
C GLU A 135 7.64 -4.98 11.93
N ASN A 136 8.94 -5.19 11.72
CA ASN A 136 9.78 -6.06 12.54
C ASN A 136 9.16 -7.46 12.78
N GLY A 137 8.45 -8.00 11.78
CA GLY A 137 7.78 -9.30 11.84
C GLY A 137 6.36 -9.28 12.44
N ILE A 138 5.88 -8.14 12.93
CA ILE A 138 4.51 -7.97 13.45
C ILE A 138 3.63 -7.42 12.34
N SER A 139 2.51 -8.08 12.04
CA SER A 139 1.52 -7.56 11.10
C SER A 139 0.75 -6.41 11.76
N VAL A 140 1.01 -5.20 11.27
CA VAL A 140 0.42 -3.96 11.77
C VAL A 140 -0.88 -3.68 11.04
N ILE A 141 -0.92 -3.95 9.72
CA ILE A 141 -2.08 -3.72 8.87
C ILE A 141 -2.24 -4.93 7.98
N ASP A 142 -3.45 -5.50 7.94
CA ASP A 142 -3.82 -6.55 6.99
C ASP A 142 -5.24 -6.30 6.49
N ILE A 143 -5.34 -5.94 5.21
CA ILE A 143 -6.60 -5.58 4.56
C ILE A 143 -6.78 -6.46 3.33
N ASP A 144 -7.96 -7.07 3.21
CA ASP A 144 -8.40 -7.75 2.00
C ASP A 144 -9.85 -7.38 1.71
N VAL A 145 -10.04 -6.69 0.58
CA VAL A 145 -11.36 -6.20 0.16
C VAL A 145 -12.31 -7.36 -0.23
N ARG A 146 -11.80 -8.52 -0.67
CA ARG A 146 -12.68 -9.66 -1.04
C ARG A 146 -13.22 -10.38 0.19
N THR A 147 -12.36 -10.67 1.17
CA THR A 147 -12.79 -11.31 2.43
C THR A 147 -13.35 -10.31 3.42
N GLN A 148 -13.31 -9.00 3.10
CA GLN A 148 -13.64 -7.90 3.99
C GLN A 148 -12.85 -7.93 5.31
N LYS A 149 -11.66 -8.53 5.28
CA LYS A 149 -10.76 -8.57 6.42
C LYS A 149 -10.17 -7.18 6.60
N PHE A 150 -10.32 -6.60 7.78
CA PHE A 150 -9.70 -5.34 8.13
C PHE A 150 -9.07 -5.46 9.51
N VAL A 151 -7.79 -5.83 9.55
CA VAL A 151 -7.02 -5.95 10.78
C VAL A 151 -6.11 -4.74 10.92
N LEU A 152 -6.26 -4.03 12.03
CA LEU A 152 -5.39 -2.93 12.43
C LEU A 152 -4.80 -3.23 13.81
N ASN A 153 -3.48 -3.25 13.91
CA ASN A 153 -2.73 -3.59 15.13
C ASN A 153 -3.16 -4.93 15.75
N GLY A 154 -3.47 -5.93 14.91
CA GLY A 154 -3.88 -7.26 15.35
C GLY A 154 -5.37 -7.39 15.74
N VAL A 155 -6.14 -6.29 15.72
CA VAL A 155 -7.60 -6.32 15.99
C VAL A 155 -8.35 -6.24 14.67
N ASP A 156 -9.26 -7.19 14.45
CA ASP A 156 -10.18 -7.18 13.31
C ASP A 156 -11.39 -6.29 13.60
N ILE A 157 -11.46 -5.14 12.93
CA ILE A 157 -12.54 -4.15 13.16
C ILE A 157 -13.87 -4.66 12.59
N LEU A 158 -13.84 -5.51 11.57
CA LEU A 158 -15.04 -6.03 10.91
C LEU A 158 -15.36 -7.47 11.32
N GLY A 159 -14.64 -8.05 12.28
CA GLY A 159 -14.78 -9.46 12.68
C GLY A 159 -16.19 -9.82 13.14
N ASP A 160 -16.80 -9.01 13.99
CA ASP A 160 -18.15 -9.26 14.52
C ASP A 160 -19.23 -9.09 13.44
N ALA A 161 -19.08 -8.07 12.58
CA ALA A 161 -19.98 -7.84 11.46
C ALA A 161 -19.91 -8.99 10.44
N ARG A 162 -18.70 -9.45 10.09
CA ARG A 162 -18.49 -10.60 9.19
C ARG A 162 -19.07 -11.88 9.77
N ARG A 163 -18.88 -12.12 11.06
CA ARG A 163 -19.50 -13.26 11.76
C ARG A 163 -21.02 -13.21 11.71
N ALA A 164 -21.62 -12.03 11.86
CA ALA A 164 -23.07 -11.86 11.82
C ALA A 164 -23.67 -12.16 10.44
N VAL A 165 -22.91 -11.99 9.35
CA VAL A 165 -23.33 -12.31 7.98
C VAL A 165 -22.75 -13.62 7.43
N LEU A 166 -22.17 -14.45 8.30
CA LEU A 166 -21.57 -15.75 7.94
C LEU A 166 -20.46 -15.66 6.86
N MET A 167 -19.74 -14.53 6.82
CA MET A 167 -18.56 -14.37 5.98
C MET A 167 -17.29 -14.86 6.69
N PRO A 168 -16.38 -15.55 5.99
CA PRO A 168 -15.11 -16.02 6.53
C PRO A 168 -14.12 -14.90 6.86
#